data_AF-A0A349C043-F1
#
_entry.id   AF-A0A349C043-F1
#
_cell.length_a   1.000
_cell.length_b   1.000
_cell.length_c   1.000
_cell.angle_alpha   90.00
_cell.angle_beta   90.00
_cell.angle_gamma   90.00
#
_symmetry.space_group_name_H-M   'P 1'
#
loop_
_entity.id
_entity.type
_entity.pdbx_description
1 polymer ?
#
loop_
_entity_poly.entity_id
_entity_poly.type
_entity_poly.pdbx_seq_one_letter_code
_entity_poly.pdbx_strand_id
1 'polypeptide(L)' 'MKKEAKQTPKLRIIPLGGLEQIGMNITAFEYEDSIIVVDCGLAFPEDDMFGIDLVIPDVTYL' A
#
# COMPACT_ATOMS: atom_id res chain seq x y z
N MET A 1 17.73 -33.19 -19.45
CA MET A 1 16.66 -32.18 -19.58
C MET A 1 16.40 -31.57 -18.21
N LYS A 2 16.75 -30.30 -18.00
CA LYS A 2 16.39 -29.59 -16.76
C LYS A 2 14.92 -29.19 -16.87
N LYS A 3 14.07 -29.64 -15.93
CA LYS A 3 12.70 -29.13 -15.82
C LYS A 3 12.79 -27.68 -15.34
N GLU A 4 12.38 -26.73 -16.17
CA GLU A 4 12.12 -25.37 -15.71
C GLU A 4 10.98 -25.42 -14.68
N ALA A 5 11.20 -24.81 -13.52
CA ALA A 5 10.17 -24.70 -12.51
C ALA A 5 9.09 -23.74 -13.05
N LYS A 6 7.84 -24.22 -13.12
CA LYS A 6 6.70 -23.38 -13.46
C LYS A 6 6.55 -22.31 -12.37
N GLN A 7 6.80 -21.04 -12.71
CA GLN A 7 6.55 -19.92 -11.80
C GLN A 7 5.03 -19.83 -11.59
N THR A 8 4.56 -20.17 -10.40
CA THR A 8 3.17 -19.91 -10.01
C THR A 8 3.04 -18.44 -9.61
N PRO A 9 2.09 -17.69 -10.16
CA PRO A 9 1.85 -16.32 -9.75
C PRO A 9 1.54 -16.28 -8.25
N LYS A 10 2.06 -15.25 -7.57
CA LYS A 10 1.90 -15.07 -6.12
C LYS A 10 1.07 -13.81 -5.88
N LEU A 11 0.17 -13.90 -4.92
CA LEU A 11 -0.48 -12.72 -4.36
C LEU A 11 0.56 -11.90 -3.60
N ARG A 12 0.66 -10.62 -3.94
CA ARG A 12 1.46 -9.64 -3.21
C ARG A 12 0.52 -8.77 -2.37
N ILE A 13 0.83 -8.62 -1.09
CA ILE A 13 0.10 -7.77 -0.15
C ILE A 13 1.04 -6.63 0.22
N ILE A 14 0.66 -5.42 -0.12
CA ILE A 14 1.53 -4.24 -0.10
C ILE A 14 0.81 -3.15 0.70
N PRO A 15 1.10 -3.01 2.01
CA PRO A 15 0.60 -1.88 2.78
C PRO A 15 1.27 -0.60 2.27
N LEU A 16 0.50 0.30 1.69
CA LEU A 16 0.97 1.62 1.24
C LEU A 16 0.83 2.68 2.35
N GLY A 17 0.14 2.35 3.45
CA GLY A 17 -0.02 3.17 4.63
C GLY A 17 -0.82 2.47 5.73
N GLY A 18 -0.72 2.97 6.97
CA GLY A 18 -1.45 2.44 8.14
C GLY A 18 -0.74 1.31 8.89
N LEU A 19 0.43 0.85 8.43
CA LEU A 19 1.25 -0.10 9.18
C LEU A 19 2.02 0.65 10.28
N GLU A 20 1.96 0.16 11.52
CA GLU A 20 2.65 0.74 12.70
C GLU A 20 2.29 2.20 13.03
N GLN A 21 1.22 2.74 12.44
CA GLN A 21 0.75 4.11 12.65
C GLN A 21 -0.78 4.18 12.68
N ILE A 22 -1.34 5.29 13.16
CA ILE A 22 -2.79 5.54 13.17
C ILE A 22 -3.17 6.35 11.94
N GLY A 23 -4.17 5.86 11.18
CA GLY A 23 -4.66 6.53 9.97
C GLY A 23 -3.82 6.21 8.74
N MET A 24 -4.12 6.89 7.63
CA MET A 24 -3.50 6.63 6.32
C MET A 24 -3.61 5.18 5.84
N ASN A 25 -4.67 4.46 6.24
CA ASN A 25 -4.85 3.06 5.86
C ASN A 25 -5.02 2.93 4.35
N ILE A 26 -4.12 2.20 3.71
CA ILE A 26 -4.26 1.79 2.31
C ILE A 26 -3.44 0.52 2.09
N THR A 27 -4.04 -0.48 1.46
CA THR A 27 -3.34 -1.73 1.13
C THR A 27 -3.65 -2.15 -0.29
N ALA A 28 -2.61 -2.40 -1.09
CA ALA A 28 -2.72 -2.94 -2.43
C ALA A 28 -2.54 -4.47 -2.40
N PHE A 29 -3.47 -5.16 -3.06
CA PHE A 29 -3.42 -6.58 -3.34
C PHE A 29 -3.16 -6.74 -4.83
N GLU A 30 -2.00 -7.25 -5.19
CA GLU A 30 -1.58 -7.41 -6.58
C GLU A 30 -1.48 -8.89 -6.92
N TYR A 31 -2.09 -9.28 -8.03
CA TYR A 31 -2.04 -10.63 -8.57
C TYR A 31 -2.03 -10.56 -10.11
N GLU A 32 -0.97 -11.10 -10.72
CA GLU A 32 -0.73 -11.00 -12.16
C GLU A 32 -0.79 -9.54 -12.64
N ASP A 33 -1.72 -9.22 -13.55
CA ASP A 33 -1.82 -7.91 -14.20
C ASP A 33 -2.87 -7.01 -13.53
N SER A 34 -3.27 -7.34 -12.30
CA SER A 34 -4.38 -6.69 -11.59
C SER A 34 -4.01 -6.28 -10.18
N ILE A 35 -4.47 -5.09 -9.79
CA ILE A 35 -4.35 -4.55 -8.44
C ILE A 35 -5.75 -4.24 -7.91
N ILE A 36 -6.02 -4.68 -6.68
CA ILE A 36 -7.17 -4.26 -5.87
C ILE A 36 -6.64 -3.45 -4.70
N VAL A 37 -7.16 -2.23 -4.53
CA VAL A 37 -6.82 -1.37 -3.39
C VAL A 37 -7.95 -1.41 -2.38
N VAL A 38 -7.61 -1.56 -1.10
CA VAL A 38 -8.54 -1.47 0.02
C VAL A 38 -8.20 -0.21 0.82
N ASP A 39 -9.25 0.55 1.13
CA ASP A 39 -9.21 1.87 1.79
C ASP A 39 -8.46 2.96 1.01
N CYS A 40 -8.65 4.19 1.48
CA CYS A 40 -7.93 5.38 1.05
C CYS A 40 -7.92 6.35 2.24
N GLY A 41 -7.37 5.87 3.35
CA GLY A 41 -7.35 6.59 4.61
C GLY A 41 -6.45 7.81 4.56
N LEU A 42 -6.70 8.73 5.48
CA LEU A 42 -5.87 9.89 5.77
C LEU A 42 -5.48 9.87 7.25
N ALA A 43 -4.51 10.69 7.63
CA ALA A 43 -4.23 11.00 9.03
C ALA A 43 -4.28 12.51 9.26
N PHE A 44 -4.53 12.89 10.51
CA PHE A 44 -4.32 14.25 10.96
C PHE A 44 -2.82 14.50 11.15
N PRO A 45 -2.36 15.75 10.95
CA PRO A 45 -0.99 16.16 11.20
C PRO A 45 -0.59 15.97 12.68
N GLU A 46 0.70 15.74 12.92
CA GLU A 46 1.28 15.80 14.26
C GLU A 46 1.43 17.26 14.73
N ASP A 47 1.63 17.46 16.04
CA ASP A 47 1.66 18.79 16.68
C ASP A 47 2.74 19.73 16.13
N ASP A 48 3.78 19.20 15.47
CA ASP A 48 4.88 19.95 14.87
C ASP A 48 4.72 20.24 13.37
N MET A 49 3.68 19.71 12.73
CA MET A 49 3.42 19.87 11.29
C MET A 49 2.62 21.16 11.01
N PHE A 50 3.23 22.32 11.28
CA PHE A 50 2.54 23.61 11.12
C PHE A 50 2.11 23.90 9.67
N GLY A 51 0.84 24.28 9.52
CA GLY A 51 0.25 24.66 8.23
C GLY A 51 -0.15 23.48 7.34
N ILE A 52 -0.05 22.24 7.84
CA ILE A 52 -0.57 21.04 7.19
C ILE A 52 -1.99 20.78 7.68
N ASP A 53 -2.91 20.48 6.76
CA ASP A 53 -4.30 20.12 7.11
C ASP A 53 -4.48 18.61 7.27
N LEU A 54 -3.85 17.82 6.39
CA LEU A 54 -4.01 16.36 6.30
C LEU A 54 -2.72 15.71 5.80
N VAL A 55 -2.50 14.46 6.21
CA VAL A 55 -1.42 13.59 5.70
C VAL A 55 -2.04 12.43 4.91
N ILE A 56 -1.52 12.17 3.72
CA ILE A 56 -1.98 11.12 2.82
C ILE A 56 -0.87 10.09 2.52
N PRO A 57 -1.21 8.83 2.20
CA PRO A 57 -0.23 7.83 1.79
C PRO A 57 0.47 8.18 0.49
N ASP A 58 1.72 7.73 0.32
CA ASP A 58 2.40 7.77 -0.97
C ASP A 58 1.89 6.64 -1.87
N VAL A 59 1.21 7.03 -2.94
CA VAL A 59 0.59 6.11 -3.91
C VAL A 59 1.41 5.93 -5.19
N THR A 60 2.68 6.35 -5.22
CA THR A 60 3.57 6.21 -6.39
C THR A 60 3.69 4.77 -6.90
N TYR A 61 3.39 3.77 -6.06
CA TYR A 61 3.33 2.36 -6.46
C TYR A 61 2.22 2.03 -7.46
N LEU A 62 1.08 2.71 -7.39
CA LEU A 62 -0.10 2.50 -8.21
C LEU A 62 0.05 3.15 -9.59
#